data_AF-A0A0P1FDB6-F1
#
_entry.id   AF-A0A0P1FDB6-F1
#
_cell.length_a   1.000
_cell.length_b   1.000
_cell.length_c   1.000
_cell.angle_alpha   90.00
_cell.angle_beta   90.00
_cell.angle_gamma   90.00
#
_symmetry.space_group_name_H-M   'P 1'
#
loop_
_entity.id
_entity.type
_entity.pdbx_description
1 polymer ?
#
loop_
_entity_poly.entity_id
_entity_poly.type
_entity_poly.pdbx_seq_one_letter_code
_entity_poly.pdbx_strand_id
1 'polypeptide(L)'
;MEICPPKDVAETAWLEPSCSAWISLDGKIAVDRVLKLETLDTDFAALCEDLGTPLVPLPRTNQSEHAHYSTYYDDETRDIVARRYASDIESFGYRFEA
;
A
#
# COMPACT_ATOMS: atom_id res chain seq x y z
N MET A 1 20.27 -20.83 -1.09
CA MET A 1 20.15 -19.82 -2.16
C MET A 1 20.49 -18.50 -1.51
N GLU A 2 21.69 -17.99 -1.78
CA GLU A 2 22.12 -16.67 -1.31
C GLU A 2 21.49 -15.62 -2.22
N ILE A 3 20.65 -14.76 -1.66
CA ILE A 3 20.15 -13.60 -2.39
C ILE A 3 21.27 -12.56 -2.31
N CYS A 4 22.20 -12.59 -3.27
CA CYS A 4 23.20 -11.54 -3.43
C CYS A 4 22.48 -10.29 -3.99
N PRO A 5 22.45 -9.15 -3.28
CA PRO A 5 21.85 -7.96 -3.83
C PRO A 5 22.72 -7.44 -4.99
N PRO A 6 22.10 -7.06 -6.12
CA PRO A 6 22.79 -6.52 -7.30
C PRO A 6 23.64 -5.27 -6.98
N LYS A 7 24.75 -5.09 -7.71
CA LYS A 7 25.88 -4.18 -7.41
C LYS A 7 26.03 -2.97 -8.35
N ASP A 8 25.09 -2.69 -9.24
CA ASP A 8 25.22 -1.71 -10.31
C ASP A 8 23.92 -0.94 -10.59
N VAL A 9 24.02 0.37 -10.82
CA VAL A 9 22.88 1.32 -10.84
C VAL A 9 22.07 1.31 -12.14
N ALA A 10 22.22 0.27 -12.96
CA ALA A 10 21.27 -0.09 -14.03
C ALA A 10 20.44 -1.35 -13.67
N GLU A 11 20.42 -1.76 -12.40
CA GLU A 11 19.75 -2.97 -11.88
C GLU A 11 18.41 -2.71 -11.15
N THR A 12 17.90 -1.47 -11.17
CA THR A 12 16.62 -1.11 -10.53
C THR A 12 15.41 -1.11 -11.47
N ALA A 13 15.56 -1.57 -12.71
CA ALA A 13 14.46 -1.58 -13.70
C ALA A 13 13.25 -2.46 -13.28
N TRP A 14 13.46 -3.44 -12.38
CA TRP A 14 12.40 -4.26 -11.79
C TRP A 14 11.90 -3.75 -10.43
N LEU A 15 12.54 -2.71 -9.88
CA LEU A 15 12.06 -2.03 -8.69
C LEU A 15 10.96 -1.07 -9.15
N GLU A 16 9.81 -1.66 -9.44
CA GLU A 16 8.58 -0.91 -9.76
C GLU A 16 8.44 0.26 -8.78
N PRO A 17 8.09 1.46 -9.30
CA PRO A 17 7.81 2.60 -8.44
C PRO A 17 6.79 2.18 -7.39
N SER A 18 7.02 2.62 -6.15
CA SER A 18 6.10 2.36 -5.07
C SER A 18 4.74 3.00 -5.37
N CYS A 19 3.66 2.58 -4.69
CA CYS A 19 2.32 3.01 -5.06
C CYS A 19 2.16 4.54 -4.95
N SER A 20 2.78 5.16 -3.94
CA SER A 20 2.77 6.62 -3.79
C SER A 20 3.37 7.36 -5.00
N ALA A 21 4.37 6.78 -5.67
CA ALA A 21 4.99 7.39 -6.85
C ALA A 21 4.03 7.49 -8.03
N TRP A 22 3.14 6.50 -8.21
CA TRP A 22 2.16 6.48 -9.31
C TRP A 22 1.04 7.52 -9.18
N ILE A 23 0.73 7.93 -7.95
CA ILE A 23 -0.31 8.92 -7.65
C ILE A 23 0.28 10.28 -7.26
N SER A 24 1.57 10.51 -7.52
CA SER A 24 2.26 11.75 -7.18
C SER A 24 2.64 12.58 -8.40
N LEU A 25 2.55 13.91 -8.26
CA LEU A 25 3.14 14.90 -9.17
C LEU A 25 4.17 15.71 -8.38
N ASP A 26 5.38 15.86 -8.93
CA ASP A 26 6.50 16.56 -8.29
C ASP A 26 6.78 16.11 -6.84
N GLY A 27 6.66 14.80 -6.58
CA GLY A 27 6.91 14.20 -5.27
C GLY A 27 5.81 14.43 -4.24
N LYS A 28 4.61 14.89 -4.65
CA LYS A 28 3.45 15.07 -3.78
C LYS A 28 2.26 14.29 -4.29
N ILE A 29 1.55 13.63 -3.39
CA ILE A 29 0.28 12.96 -3.69
C ILE A 29 -0.67 13.96 -4.38
N ALA A 30 -1.12 13.61 -5.58
CA ALA A 30 -1.89 14.46 -6.47
C ALA A 30 -3.32 13.92 -6.68
N VAL A 31 -3.90 13.35 -5.63
CA VAL A 31 -5.29 12.90 -5.57
C VAL A 31 -5.96 13.51 -4.33
N ASP A 32 -7.27 13.78 -4.43
CA ASP A 32 -8.02 14.38 -3.32
C ASP A 32 -8.23 13.41 -2.14
N ARG A 33 -8.26 12.10 -2.42
CA ARG A 33 -8.49 11.08 -1.41
C ARG A 33 -7.90 9.73 -1.81
N VAL A 34 -7.36 9.01 -0.82
CA VAL A 34 -6.97 7.60 -0.91
C VAL A 34 -7.85 6.82 0.05
N LEU A 35 -8.54 5.78 -0.44
CA LEU A 35 -9.36 4.88 0.38
C LEU A 35 -8.57 3.61 0.70
N LYS A 36 -8.77 3.05 1.90
CA LYS A 36 -8.06 1.86 2.36
C LYS A 36 -8.96 0.63 2.25
N LEU A 37 -8.40 -0.52 1.87
CA LEU A 37 -9.19 -1.75 1.71
C LEU A 37 -9.70 -2.29 3.06
N GLU A 38 -8.96 -2.00 4.12
CA GLU A 38 -9.23 -2.34 5.51
C GLU A 38 -10.46 -1.59 6.06
N THR A 39 -10.71 -0.38 5.55
CA THR A 39 -11.83 0.50 5.94
C THR A 39 -12.75 0.85 4.77
N LEU A 40 -12.71 0.06 3.69
CA LEU A 40 -13.29 0.43 2.39
C LEU A 40 -14.76 0.79 2.45
N ASP A 41 -15.56 0.02 3.20
CA ASP A 41 -17.00 0.26 3.28
C ASP A 41 -17.32 1.61 3.94
N THR A 42 -16.57 1.98 4.98
CA THR A 42 -16.70 3.27 5.67
C THR A 42 -16.16 4.41 4.83
N ASP A 43 -14.96 4.23 4.26
CA ASP A 43 -14.30 5.24 3.42
C ASP A 43 -15.12 5.55 2.16
N PHE A 44 -15.72 4.52 1.55
CA PHE A 44 -16.56 4.66 0.36
C PHE A 44 -17.90 5.32 0.70
N ALA A 45 -18.52 4.99 1.83
CA ALA A 45 -19.73 5.67 2.30
C ALA A 45 -19.49 7.18 2.49
N ALA A 46 -18.38 7.55 3.14
CA ALA A 46 -17.99 8.95 3.31
C ALA A 46 -17.72 9.65 1.96
N LEU A 47 -17.08 8.95 1.01
CA LEU A 47 -16.87 9.48 -0.34
C LEU A 47 -18.20 9.71 -1.08
N CYS A 48 -19.15 8.77 -0.99
CA CYS A 48 -20.47 8.92 -1.61
C CYS A 48 -21.22 10.13 -1.07
N GLU A 49 -21.17 10.35 0.25
CA GLU A 49 -21.75 11.52 0.91
C GLU A 49 -21.14 12.83 0.39
N ASP A 50 -19.82 12.91 0.35
CA ASP A 50 -19.10 14.10 -0.13
C ASP A 50 -19.39 14.41 -1.61
N LEU A 51 -19.59 13.38 -2.43
CA LEU A 51 -19.94 13.53 -3.85
C LEU A 51 -21.44 13.72 -4.10
N GLY A 52 -22.29 13.60 -3.07
CA GLY A 52 -23.75 13.67 -3.22
C GLY A 52 -24.34 12.51 -4.04
N THR A 53 -23.69 11.34 -3.99
CA THR A 53 -24.11 10.16 -4.74
C THR A 53 -24.74 9.11 -3.82
N PRO A 54 -25.70 8.31 -4.32
CA PRO A 54 -26.27 7.23 -3.52
C PRO A 54 -25.21 6.19 -3.17
N LEU A 55 -25.16 5.77 -1.90
CA LEU A 55 -24.33 4.65 -1.47
C LEU A 55 -24.84 3.35 -2.08
N VAL A 56 -23.95 2.65 -2.78
CA VAL A 56 -24.20 1.29 -3.30
C VAL A 56 -23.26 0.32 -2.59
N PRO A 57 -23.75 -0.83 -2.10
CA PRO A 57 -22.88 -1.85 -1.52
C PRO A 57 -21.81 -2.33 -2.51
N LEU A 58 -20.54 -2.31 -2.10
CA LEU A 58 -19.44 -2.80 -2.91
C LEU A 58 -19.34 -4.34 -2.82
N PRO A 59 -19.33 -5.07 -3.95
CA PRO A 59 -19.12 -6.52 -3.92
C PRO A 59 -17.65 -6.87 -3.61
N ARG A 60 -17.42 -7.88 -2.76
CA ARG A 60 -16.08 -8.41 -2.47
C ARG A 60 -15.82 -9.68 -3.30
N THR A 61 -15.31 -9.51 -4.52
CA THR A 61 -15.16 -10.63 -5.48
C THR A 61 -13.81 -11.34 -5.43
N ASN A 62 -12.74 -10.65 -5.02
CA ASN A 62 -11.35 -11.16 -5.03
C ASN A 62 -10.85 -11.47 -3.62
N GLN A 63 -11.70 -12.07 -2.78
CA GLN A 63 -11.29 -12.46 -1.43
C GLN A 63 -10.67 -13.85 -1.45
N SER A 64 -9.49 -13.98 -0.85
CA SER A 64 -8.87 -15.26 -0.54
C SER A 64 -8.75 -15.44 0.97
N GLU A 65 -8.69 -16.69 1.42
CA GLU A 65 -8.36 -17.00 2.81
C GLU A 65 -6.85 -16.96 2.99
N HIS A 66 -6.40 -16.17 3.97
CA HIS A 66 -5.00 -16.01 4.30
C HIS A 66 -4.86 -15.62 5.78
N ALA A 67 -3.70 -15.91 6.37
CA ALA A 67 -3.39 -15.47 7.73
C ALA A 67 -3.23 -13.94 7.77
N HIS A 68 -3.23 -13.39 8.99
CA HIS A 68 -2.90 -11.98 9.17
C HIS A 68 -1.47 -11.71 8.67
N TYR A 69 -1.26 -10.60 7.97
CA TYR A 69 0.01 -10.35 7.30
C TYR A 69 1.20 -10.31 8.28
N SER A 70 0.97 -9.90 9.53
CA SER A 70 2.03 -9.86 10.56
C SER A 70 2.63 -11.24 10.84
N THR A 71 1.91 -12.32 10.54
CA THR A 71 2.40 -13.70 10.70
C THR A 71 3.38 -14.13 9.61
N TYR A 72 3.51 -13.36 8.53
CA TYR A 72 4.41 -13.69 7.40
C TYR A 72 5.81 -13.14 7.56
N TYR A 73 6.02 -12.22 8.50
CA TYR A 73 7.28 -11.53 8.68
C TYR A 73 7.88 -11.86 10.04
N ASP A 74 9.16 -12.22 10.01
CA ASP A 74 10.04 -12.13 11.18
C ASP A 74 10.68 -10.73 11.28
N ASP A 75 11.52 -10.53 12.27
CA ASP A 75 12.16 -9.24 12.51
C ASP A 75 13.05 -8.80 11.33
N GLU A 76 13.78 -9.74 10.71
CA GLU A 76 14.68 -9.44 9.58
C GLU A 76 13.89 -9.02 8.33
N THR A 77 12.89 -9.81 7.97
CA THR A 77 12.05 -9.54 6.78
C THR A 77 11.21 -8.28 6.96
N ARG A 78 10.73 -8.00 8.18
CA ARG A 78 10.06 -6.74 8.51
C ARG A 78 10.97 -5.54 8.25
N ASP A 79 12.22 -5.58 8.67
CA ASP A 79 13.19 -4.49 8.46
C ASP A 79 13.54 -4.30 6.97
N ILE A 80 13.54 -5.37 6.17
CA ILE A 80 13.70 -5.29 4.71
C ILE A 80 12.51 -4.55 4.09
N VAL A 81 11.28 -4.95 4.43
CA VAL A 81 10.04 -4.33 3.91
C VAL A 81 9.94 -2.87 4.37
N ALA A 82 10.23 -2.59 5.65
CA ALA A 82 10.20 -1.25 6.22
C ALA A 82 11.12 -0.29 5.47
N ARG A 83 12.36 -0.71 5.16
CA ARG A 83 13.30 0.11 4.38
C ARG A 83 12.87 0.26 2.93
N ARG A 84 12.41 -0.82 2.30
CA ARG A 84 12.03 -0.80 0.88
C ARG A 84 10.82 0.08 0.61
N TYR A 85 9.83 0.06 1.49
CA TYR A 85 8.56 0.76 1.34
C TYR A 85 8.39 1.94 2.29
N ALA A 86 9.50 2.48 2.84
CA ALA A 86 9.47 3.59 3.80
C ALA A 86 8.61 4.78 3.32
N SER A 87 8.76 5.17 2.05
CA SER A 87 7.99 6.25 1.43
C SER A 87 6.48 5.99 1.43
N ASP A 88 6.05 4.78 1.08
CA ASP A 88 4.62 4.42 1.06
C ASP A 88 4.07 4.31 2.49
N ILE A 89 4.83 3.69 3.40
CA ILE A 89 4.46 3.56 4.80
C ILE A 89 4.24 4.95 5.42
N GLU A 90 5.15 5.88 5.17
CA GLU A 90 5.02 7.28 5.61
C GLU A 90 3.84 7.98 4.94
N SER A 91 3.75 7.92 3.61
CA SER A 91 2.72 8.63 2.82
C SER A 91 1.29 8.21 3.20
N PHE A 92 1.09 6.94 3.53
CA PHE A 92 -0.22 6.38 3.87
C PHE A 92 -0.44 6.18 5.38
N GLY A 93 0.56 6.51 6.20
CA GLY A 93 0.50 6.42 7.66
C GLY A 93 0.38 4.98 8.19
N TYR A 94 0.98 4.00 7.53
CA TYR A 94 0.97 2.61 7.98
C TYR A 94 1.96 2.36 9.12
N ARG A 95 1.68 1.32 9.90
CA ARG A 95 2.56 0.79 10.95
C ARG A 95 2.46 -0.73 10.93
N PHE A 96 3.57 -1.41 11.23
CA PHE A 96 3.54 -2.86 11.42
C PHE A 96 2.75 -3.19 12.68
N GLU A 97 1.78 -4.09 12.53
CA GLU A 97 0.99 -4.64 13.61
C GLU A 97 1.73 -5.81 14.27
N ALA A 98 1.45 -6.03 15.56
CA ALA A 98 2.00 -7.12 16.36
C ALA A 98 1.20 -8.41 16.18
#